data_AF-A0A4R2RFR8-F1
#
_entry.id   AF-A0A4R2RFR8-F1
#
_cell.length_a   1.000
_cell.length_b   1.000
_cell.length_c   1.000
_cell.angle_alpha   90.00
_cell.angle_beta   90.00
_cell.angle_gamma   90.00
#
_symmetry.space_group_name_H-M   'P 1'
#
loop_
_entity.id
_entity.type
_entity.pdbx_description
1 polymer ?
#
loop_
_entity_poly.entity_id
_entity_poly.type
_entity_poly.pdbx_seq_one_letter_code
_entity_poly.pdbx_strand_id
1 'polypeptide(L)'
;MSEAQLIGRGARYYPFAHPEDDDLPRDRRKFDLDAENDLRILEQLHYHCSHNPRYIDDIKKALRNVGLIDETARKVTLRVKDSFKDTDFFRRGHVWVNRRIRNARDEIDKLSDYMDDRALDYGAFLSGRVIETGAFDGDRVIDTGAGEQTARTMSLTELGVSTVRFALDGMPFFTFERLQELFPSLRSRSQFITDIDFLGGVTITLRGRERHLMSLSPADRLDVARFALRKVEGTIKATKVDFRGTREFEPYMIRETLTDRTLKIGVQGEQGRPWSESEVPGADAIDLHAEDWHVFDESYGTDQEKHLIRFIHDHKDLLRKRFEEFYLVRNEKMVTIYSFDSGRAFEPDFILFLRERGDDAITTIQVFIEPKGRKLMPDEQWKEDFLAQIGEEFELATLFRGQDYLIRGLPFYNSSSAAAPAFQKSFDALLDT
;
A
#
# COMPACT_ATOMS: atom_id res chain seq x y z
N MET A 1 -40.99 3.46 0.04
CA MET A 1 -40.11 3.47 -1.16
C MET A 1 -39.97 4.86 -1.79
N SER A 2 -41.02 5.68 -1.91
CA SER A 2 -40.90 6.99 -2.58
C SER A 2 -40.05 8.03 -1.82
N GLU A 3 -40.01 7.98 -0.49
CA GLU A 3 -39.26 8.94 0.35
C GLU A 3 -37.74 8.76 0.24
N ALA A 4 -37.22 7.52 0.29
CA ALA A 4 -35.80 7.24 0.09
C ALA A 4 -35.32 7.62 -1.32
N GLN A 5 -36.16 7.44 -2.34
CA GLN A 5 -35.88 7.90 -3.71
C GLN A 5 -35.83 9.43 -3.82
N LEU A 6 -36.59 10.16 -3.00
CA LEU A 6 -36.58 11.63 -2.97
C LEU A 6 -35.22 12.17 -2.48
N ILE A 7 -34.63 11.52 -1.48
CA ILE A 7 -33.29 11.83 -0.94
C ILE A 7 -32.20 11.45 -1.96
N GLY A 8 -32.33 10.29 -2.61
CA GLY A 8 -31.38 9.83 -3.63
C GLY A 8 -31.24 10.78 -4.84
N ARG A 9 -32.25 11.60 -5.13
CA ARG A 9 -32.18 12.61 -6.21
C ARG A 9 -31.27 13.80 -5.87
N GLY A 10 -31.09 14.09 -4.57
CA GLY A 10 -30.18 15.11 -4.05
C GLY A 10 -28.79 14.58 -3.68
N ALA A 11 -28.66 13.27 -3.46
CA ALA A 11 -27.40 12.57 -3.21
C ALA A 11 -26.57 12.34 -4.49
N ARG A 12 -26.44 13.38 -5.33
CA ARG A 12 -25.46 13.35 -6.42
C ARG A 12 -24.08 13.58 -5.81
N TYR A 13 -23.23 12.56 -5.87
CA TYR A 13 -21.83 12.64 -5.46
C TYR A 13 -21.19 13.90 -6.05
N TYR A 14 -20.55 14.71 -5.21
CA TYR A 14 -19.66 15.76 -5.65
C TYR A 14 -18.23 15.21 -5.58
N PRO A 15 -17.73 14.53 -6.63
CA PRO A 15 -16.40 13.97 -6.62
C PRO A 15 -15.37 15.09 -6.54
N PHE A 16 -14.70 15.23 -5.40
CA PHE A 16 -13.60 16.17 -5.21
C PHE A 16 -12.29 15.39 -5.07
N ALA A 17 -11.22 15.97 -5.63
CA ALA A 17 -9.85 15.56 -5.32
C ALA A 17 -9.52 16.12 -3.93
N HIS A 18 -8.91 15.31 -3.08
CA HIS A 18 -8.44 15.82 -1.79
C HIS A 18 -7.34 16.85 -2.07
N PRO A 19 -7.36 18.02 -1.40
CA PRO A 19 -6.40 19.08 -1.69
C PRO A 19 -4.94 18.69 -1.38
N GLU A 20 -4.74 17.71 -0.49
CA GLU A 20 -3.42 17.33 0.04
C GLU A 20 -3.09 15.84 -0.14
N ASP A 21 -4.02 15.03 -0.65
CA ASP A 21 -3.84 13.57 -0.74
C ASP A 21 -4.37 13.00 -2.06
N ASP A 22 -3.47 12.84 -3.04
CA ASP A 22 -3.80 12.33 -4.37
C ASP A 22 -4.22 10.85 -4.37
N ASP A 23 -3.97 10.09 -3.30
CA ASP A 23 -4.36 8.66 -3.23
C ASP A 23 -5.83 8.47 -2.86
N LEU A 24 -6.44 9.48 -2.24
CA LEU A 24 -7.84 9.41 -1.88
C LEU A 24 -8.72 9.39 -3.14
N PRO A 25 -9.60 8.38 -3.29
CA PRO A 25 -10.35 8.18 -4.52
C PRO A 25 -11.23 9.39 -4.82
N ARG A 26 -11.00 10.03 -5.97
CA ARG A 26 -11.77 11.20 -6.41
C ARG A 26 -13.27 10.89 -6.56
N ASP A 27 -13.59 9.69 -6.99
CA ASP A 27 -14.94 9.21 -7.34
C ASP A 27 -15.64 8.43 -6.22
N ARG A 28 -15.03 8.32 -5.03
CA ARG A 28 -15.60 7.62 -3.87
C ARG A 28 -15.58 8.50 -2.62
N ARG A 29 -16.34 8.10 -1.60
CA ARG A 29 -16.27 8.70 -0.26
C ARG A 29 -14.95 8.31 0.41
N LYS A 30 -14.40 9.24 1.18
CA LYS A 30 -13.07 9.16 1.81
C LYS A 30 -13.17 9.07 3.33
N PHE A 31 -14.22 9.65 3.93
CA PHE A 31 -14.27 9.95 5.37
C PHE A 31 -15.41 9.22 6.11
N ASP A 32 -15.77 8.02 5.69
CA ASP A 32 -16.84 7.24 6.33
C ASP A 32 -16.51 6.83 7.78
N LEU A 33 -15.23 6.59 8.05
CA LEU A 33 -14.70 6.17 9.36
C LEU A 33 -14.06 7.33 10.15
N ASP A 34 -13.82 8.48 9.50
CA ASP A 34 -13.15 9.63 10.11
C ASP A 34 -14.16 10.76 10.34
N ALA A 35 -14.92 10.66 11.44
CA ALA A 35 -16.06 11.52 11.70
C ALA A 35 -15.70 13.00 11.92
N GLU A 36 -14.45 13.27 12.30
CA GLU A 36 -13.93 14.59 12.69
C GLU A 36 -13.24 15.32 11.53
N ASN A 37 -13.06 14.68 10.37
CA ASN A 37 -12.46 15.33 9.21
C ASN A 37 -13.35 16.49 8.69
N ASP A 38 -12.81 17.70 8.61
CA ASP A 38 -13.55 18.88 8.15
C ASP A 38 -14.13 18.70 6.73
N LEU A 39 -13.39 18.07 5.82
CA LEU A 39 -13.82 17.83 4.45
C LEU A 39 -14.92 16.77 4.34
N ARG A 40 -15.21 16.01 5.41
CA ARG A 40 -16.35 15.09 5.48
C ARG A 40 -17.67 15.82 5.28
N ILE A 41 -17.76 17.13 5.52
CA ILE A 41 -18.96 17.92 5.22
C ILE A 41 -19.34 17.85 3.73
N LEU A 42 -18.35 17.72 2.84
CA LEU A 42 -18.54 17.62 1.39
C LEU A 42 -19.12 16.25 0.98
N GLU A 43 -19.02 15.25 1.86
CA GLU A 43 -19.53 13.89 1.65
C GLU A 43 -20.86 13.63 2.39
N GLN A 44 -21.34 14.60 3.17
CA GLN A 44 -22.57 14.50 3.97
C GLN A 44 -23.73 15.25 3.32
N LEU A 45 -24.92 14.65 3.40
CA LEU A 45 -26.17 15.31 3.05
C LEU A 45 -26.91 15.70 4.32
N HIS A 46 -27.01 17.00 4.60
CA HIS A 46 -27.77 17.51 5.73
C HIS A 46 -29.22 17.78 5.32
N TYR A 47 -30.15 17.04 5.92
CA TYR A 47 -31.57 17.31 5.77
C TYR A 47 -32.07 18.09 6.98
N HIS A 48 -32.57 19.31 6.76
CA HIS A 48 -33.11 20.14 7.81
C HIS A 48 -34.64 20.16 7.72
N CYS A 49 -35.33 19.77 8.79
CA CYS A 49 -36.79 19.85 8.89
C CYS A 49 -37.17 20.75 10.06
N SER A 50 -37.86 21.85 9.79
CA SER A 50 -38.23 22.83 10.81
C SER A 50 -39.36 22.40 11.74
N HIS A 51 -40.20 21.40 11.36
CA HIS A 51 -41.42 21.10 12.12
C HIS A 51 -42.09 19.73 11.88
N ASN A 52 -41.35 18.62 11.75
CA ASN A 52 -42.01 17.30 11.68
C ASN A 52 -41.14 16.13 12.17
N PRO A 53 -41.13 15.83 13.50
CA PRO A 53 -40.36 14.72 14.06
C PRO A 53 -40.72 13.35 13.46
N ARG A 54 -42.01 13.15 13.13
CA ARG A 54 -42.53 11.91 12.54
C ARG A 54 -41.93 11.63 11.16
N TYR A 55 -41.74 12.68 10.36
CA TYR A 55 -41.11 12.57 9.04
C TYR A 55 -39.63 12.16 9.13
N ILE A 56 -38.90 12.66 10.13
CA ILE A 56 -37.50 12.25 10.37
C ILE A 56 -37.44 10.77 10.75
N ASP A 57 -38.37 10.29 11.58
CA ASP A 57 -38.42 8.88 11.97
C ASP A 57 -38.78 7.95 10.80
N ASP A 58 -39.72 8.36 9.96
CA ASP A 58 -40.12 7.60 8.76
C ASP A 58 -38.99 7.55 7.73
N ILE A 59 -38.26 8.66 7.53
CA ILE A 59 -37.02 8.67 6.73
C ILE A 59 -35.96 7.75 7.32
N LYS A 60 -35.69 7.83 8.63
CA LYS A 60 -34.69 6.96 9.27
C LYS A 60 -35.07 5.50 9.10
N LYS A 61 -36.34 5.13 9.27
CA LYS A 61 -36.82 3.76 9.02
C LYS A 61 -36.66 3.35 7.55
N ALA A 62 -36.98 4.24 6.61
CA ALA A 62 -36.82 3.96 5.18
C ALA A 62 -35.34 3.76 4.80
N LEU A 63 -34.44 4.60 5.31
CA LEU A 63 -33.01 4.49 5.08
C LEU A 63 -32.41 3.23 5.73
N ARG A 64 -32.91 2.84 6.93
CA ARG A 64 -32.58 1.56 7.57
C ARG A 64 -33.00 0.36 6.72
N ASN A 65 -34.25 0.34 6.24
CA ASN A 65 -34.77 -0.75 5.40
C ASN A 65 -33.99 -0.95 4.09
N VAL A 66 -33.36 0.11 3.57
CA VAL A 66 -32.56 0.08 2.34
C VAL A 66 -31.07 -0.16 2.64
N GLY A 67 -30.69 -0.32 3.92
CA GLY A 67 -29.32 -0.60 4.35
C GLY A 67 -28.38 0.62 4.29
N LEU A 68 -28.92 1.84 4.19
CA LEU A 68 -28.15 3.08 4.11
C LEU A 68 -27.79 3.66 5.49
N ILE A 69 -28.57 3.32 6.51
CA ILE A 69 -28.21 3.55 7.91
C ILE A 69 -27.78 2.22 8.50
N ASP A 70 -26.53 2.17 8.93
CA ASP A 70 -25.94 1.00 9.58
C ASP A 70 -26.45 0.89 11.03
N GLU A 71 -27.44 0.02 11.27
CA GLU A 71 -27.93 -0.31 12.62
C GLU A 71 -26.90 -1.11 13.43
N THR A 72 -25.90 -1.65 12.75
CA THR A 72 -24.87 -2.47 13.37
C THR A 72 -23.66 -1.67 13.77
N ALA A 73 -23.66 -0.33 13.72
CA ALA A 73 -22.52 0.48 14.15
C ALA A 73 -22.88 1.51 15.21
N ARG A 74 -21.98 1.68 16.20
CA ARG A 74 -22.08 2.72 17.24
C ARG A 74 -20.89 3.67 17.17
N LYS A 75 -21.09 4.89 17.65
CA LYS A 75 -19.99 5.82 17.88
C LYS A 75 -19.42 5.60 19.28
N VAL A 76 -18.11 5.46 19.39
CA VAL A 76 -17.39 5.41 20.67
C VAL A 76 -16.29 6.46 20.63
N THR A 77 -15.96 7.04 21.79
CA THR A 77 -14.87 8.00 21.90
C THR A 77 -13.73 7.33 22.65
N LEU A 78 -12.58 7.20 21.99
CA LEU A 78 -11.32 6.82 22.62
C LEU A 78 -10.66 8.07 23.17
N ARG A 79 -10.36 8.10 24.46
CA ARG A 79 -9.74 9.26 25.10
C ARG A 79 -8.32 8.96 25.50
N VAL A 80 -7.44 9.91 25.25
CA VAL A 80 -6.07 9.86 25.76
C VAL A 80 -6.14 10.08 27.28
N LYS A 81 -5.54 9.18 28.06
CA LYS A 81 -5.56 9.24 29.53
C LYS A 81 -4.96 10.54 30.03
N ASP A 82 -5.58 11.15 31.04
CA ASP A 82 -5.07 12.38 31.65
C ASP A 82 -3.69 12.17 32.29
N SER A 83 -3.46 10.98 32.89
CA SER A 83 -2.14 10.60 33.42
C SER A 83 -1.05 10.61 32.35
N PHE A 84 -1.38 10.22 31.11
CA PHE A 84 -0.43 10.29 29.99
C PHE A 84 -0.22 11.74 29.51
N LYS A 85 -1.28 12.56 29.46
CA LYS A 85 -1.20 13.99 29.09
C LYS A 85 -0.28 14.78 30.03
N ASP A 86 -0.12 14.31 31.26
CA ASP A 86 0.77 14.93 32.25
C ASP A 86 2.24 14.55 32.13
N THR A 87 2.58 13.55 31.33
CA THR A 87 3.97 13.11 31.11
C THR A 87 4.79 14.14 30.33
N ASP A 88 6.12 14.11 30.53
CA ASP A 88 7.04 14.90 29.71
C ASP A 88 7.01 14.45 28.25
N PHE A 89 6.83 13.13 28.01
CA PHE A 89 6.73 12.57 26.67
C PHE A 89 5.56 13.14 25.88
N PHE A 90 4.35 13.21 26.45
CA PHE A 90 3.22 13.81 25.74
C PHE A 90 3.48 15.29 25.42
N ARG A 91 4.00 16.05 26.39
CA ARG A 91 4.14 17.51 26.27
C ARG A 91 5.27 17.95 25.33
N ARG A 92 6.32 17.15 25.18
CA ARG A 92 7.57 17.53 24.48
C ARG A 92 8.15 16.46 23.56
N GLY A 93 7.64 15.24 23.62
CA GLY A 93 8.08 14.14 22.76
C GLY A 93 7.60 14.33 21.32
N HIS A 94 8.26 13.60 20.43
CA HIS A 94 7.98 13.63 19.00
C HIS A 94 7.64 12.23 18.48
N VAL A 95 6.72 12.18 17.52
CA VAL A 95 6.60 11.07 16.57
C VAL A 95 7.35 11.47 15.29
N TRP A 96 8.12 10.53 14.75
CA TRP A 96 8.91 10.72 13.55
C TRP A 96 8.26 10.04 12.36
N VAL A 97 8.00 10.78 11.29
CA VAL A 97 7.43 10.23 10.05
C VAL A 97 8.11 10.77 8.83
N ASN A 98 8.13 9.97 7.76
CA ASN A 98 8.65 10.40 6.48
C ASN A 98 7.57 11.09 5.65
N ARG A 99 7.99 11.72 4.54
CA ARG A 99 7.10 12.44 3.63
C ARG A 99 6.97 11.72 2.31
N ARG A 100 5.82 11.93 1.67
CA ARG A 100 5.64 11.62 0.26
C ARG A 100 6.17 12.77 -0.58
N ILE A 101 7.12 12.48 -1.46
CA ILE A 101 7.60 13.44 -2.44
C ILE A 101 7.33 12.91 -3.84
N ARG A 102 7.11 13.82 -4.79
CA ARG A 102 7.06 13.43 -6.20
C ARG A 102 8.43 12.86 -6.58
N ASN A 103 8.44 11.74 -7.28
CA ASN A 103 9.68 11.18 -7.76
C ASN A 103 10.25 12.13 -8.82
N ALA A 104 11.32 12.87 -8.47
CA ALA A 104 12.02 13.74 -9.40
C ALA A 104 12.66 12.85 -10.46
N ARG A 105 12.12 12.87 -11.68
CA ARG A 105 12.55 12.00 -12.79
C ARG A 105 13.85 12.46 -13.44
N ASP A 106 14.59 13.36 -12.80
CA ASP A 106 15.78 13.99 -13.35
C ASP A 106 16.95 13.00 -13.51
N GLU A 107 16.83 11.79 -12.92
CA GLU A 107 17.82 10.72 -13.00
C GLU A 107 17.41 9.57 -13.95
N ILE A 108 16.22 9.62 -14.57
CA ILE A 108 15.74 8.57 -15.48
C ILE A 108 16.13 8.94 -16.92
N ASP A 109 17.18 8.30 -17.42
CA ASP A 109 17.74 8.58 -18.75
C ASP A 109 17.61 7.41 -19.72
N LYS A 110 17.40 6.18 -19.21
CA LYS A 110 17.51 4.95 -20.00
C LYS A 110 16.36 4.00 -19.72
N LEU A 111 16.10 3.09 -20.66
CA LEU A 111 15.07 2.06 -20.48
C LEU A 111 15.43 1.07 -19.36
N SER A 112 16.73 0.85 -19.09
CA SER A 112 17.18 0.02 -17.97
C SER A 112 16.66 0.51 -16.62
N ASP A 113 16.47 1.84 -16.47
CA ASP A 113 15.98 2.44 -15.23
C ASP A 113 14.54 2.04 -14.92
N TYR A 114 13.80 1.54 -15.93
CA TYR A 114 12.47 0.96 -15.77
C TYR A 114 12.45 -0.58 -15.83
N MET A 115 13.41 -1.18 -16.53
CA MET A 115 13.39 -2.58 -16.96
C MET A 115 14.81 -3.13 -17.02
N ASP A 116 15.28 -3.67 -15.90
CA ASP A 116 16.62 -4.29 -15.78
C ASP A 116 16.78 -5.47 -16.74
N ASP A 117 15.82 -6.40 -16.74
CA ASP A 117 15.79 -7.52 -17.68
C ASP A 117 15.16 -7.12 -19.00
N ARG A 118 16.01 -6.96 -20.02
CA ARG A 118 15.62 -6.61 -21.38
C ARG A 118 15.59 -7.80 -22.34
N ALA A 119 15.64 -9.03 -21.80
CA ALA A 119 15.46 -10.26 -22.56
C ALA A 119 14.01 -10.73 -22.49
N LEU A 120 13.28 -10.61 -23.60
CA LEU A 120 11.89 -11.01 -23.71
C LEU A 120 11.75 -12.37 -24.35
N ASP A 121 10.81 -13.19 -23.88
CA ASP A 121 10.43 -14.44 -24.53
C ASP A 121 9.07 -14.27 -25.20
N TYR A 122 9.05 -14.30 -26.54
CA TYR A 122 7.81 -14.26 -27.32
C TYR A 122 7.09 -15.61 -27.30
N GLY A 123 7.82 -16.70 -27.08
CA GLY A 123 7.30 -18.06 -27.17
C GLY A 123 7.31 -18.62 -28.58
N ALA A 124 6.48 -19.64 -28.81
CA ALA A 124 6.40 -20.36 -30.08
C ALA A 124 5.40 -19.69 -31.04
N PHE A 125 5.80 -19.51 -32.31
CA PHE A 125 4.83 -19.21 -33.36
C PHE A 125 3.79 -20.34 -33.43
N LEU A 126 2.51 -19.98 -33.50
CA LEU A 126 1.42 -20.93 -33.70
C LEU A 126 1.63 -21.65 -35.03
N SER A 127 2.31 -22.79 -35.03
CA SER A 127 2.40 -23.65 -36.20
C SER A 127 1.02 -24.23 -36.42
N GLY A 128 0.32 -23.74 -37.44
CA GLY A 128 -1.03 -24.20 -37.79
C GLY A 128 -1.06 -25.73 -37.92
N ARG A 129 -1.61 -26.40 -36.91
CA ARG A 129 -2.19 -27.73 -37.08
C ARG A 129 -3.48 -27.51 -37.87
N VAL A 130 -3.37 -27.60 -39.19
CA VAL A 130 -4.56 -27.72 -40.04
C VAL A 130 -4.99 -29.18 -39.95
N ILE A 131 -6.06 -29.44 -39.22
CA ILE A 131 -6.77 -30.71 -39.29
C ILE A 131 -7.82 -30.54 -40.39
N GLU A 132 -7.48 -30.91 -41.63
CA GLU A 132 -8.51 -31.12 -42.65
C GLU A 132 -9.13 -32.50 -42.41
N THR A 133 -10.32 -32.54 -41.82
CA THR A 133 -11.18 -33.73 -41.85
C THR A 133 -11.89 -33.79 -43.21
N GLY A 134 -11.37 -34.62 -44.12
CA GLY A 134 -12.07 -34.98 -45.35
C GLY A 134 -13.32 -35.80 -45.02
N ALA A 135 -14.49 -35.37 -45.51
CA ALA A 135 -15.78 -35.97 -45.18
C ALA A 135 -16.07 -37.33 -45.87
N PHE A 136 -15.17 -37.82 -46.72
CA PHE A 136 -15.31 -39.12 -47.38
C PHE A 136 -13.96 -39.80 -47.53
N ASP A 137 -13.88 -40.98 -46.93
CA ASP A 137 -12.92 -42.06 -47.15
C ASP A 137 -11.54 -41.99 -46.45
N GLY A 138 -11.40 -42.85 -45.42
CA GLY A 138 -10.14 -43.41 -44.92
C GLY A 138 -9.17 -42.47 -44.20
N ASP A 139 -9.01 -42.65 -42.89
CA ASP A 139 -7.97 -42.01 -42.05
C ASP A 139 -6.59 -42.00 -42.73
N ARG A 140 -6.24 -40.85 -43.29
CA ARG A 140 -4.85 -40.41 -43.43
C ARG A 140 -4.73 -39.10 -42.67
N VAL A 141 -4.38 -39.21 -41.39
CA VAL A 141 -3.75 -38.11 -40.67
C VAL A 141 -2.43 -37.84 -41.39
N ILE A 142 -2.41 -36.84 -42.27
CA ILE A 142 -1.15 -36.28 -42.75
C ILE A 142 -0.61 -35.44 -41.58
N ASP A 143 0.11 -36.09 -40.68
CA ASP A 143 1.02 -35.39 -39.79
C ASP A 143 2.13 -34.80 -40.67
N THR A 144 1.93 -33.56 -41.14
CA THR A 144 3.01 -32.78 -41.73
C THR A 144 3.96 -32.33 -40.63
N GLY A 145 4.62 -33.31 -40.02
CA GLY A 145 5.68 -33.23 -39.01
C GLY A 145 5.61 -32.04 -38.07
N ALA A 146 5.39 -32.31 -36.78
CA ALA A 146 5.99 -31.49 -35.74
C ALA A 146 7.53 -31.50 -35.90
N GLY A 147 8.04 -30.73 -36.88
CA GLY A 147 9.46 -30.55 -37.09
C GLY A 147 10.07 -29.93 -35.84
N GLU A 148 11.31 -30.32 -35.56
CA GLU A 148 12.09 -29.84 -34.42
C GLU A 148 12.00 -28.31 -34.33
N GLN A 149 11.47 -27.82 -33.21
CA GLN A 149 11.40 -26.40 -32.93
C GLN A 149 12.74 -25.97 -32.36
N THR A 150 13.33 -24.94 -32.94
CA THR A 150 14.54 -24.32 -32.43
C THR A 150 14.21 -22.95 -31.84
N ALA A 151 15.13 -22.42 -31.03
CA ALA A 151 15.04 -21.08 -30.47
C ALA A 151 16.05 -20.16 -31.18
N ARG A 152 15.61 -18.94 -31.51
CA ARG A 152 16.47 -17.88 -32.03
C ARG A 152 16.26 -16.62 -31.19
N THR A 153 17.35 -16.10 -30.62
CA THR A 153 17.37 -14.81 -29.96
C THR A 153 17.91 -13.75 -30.92
N MET A 154 17.28 -12.58 -30.95
CA MET A 154 17.66 -11.45 -31.80
C MET A 154 17.39 -10.11 -31.11
N SER A 155 18.09 -9.05 -31.48
CA SER A 155 17.73 -7.69 -31.06
C SER A 155 16.40 -7.27 -31.69
N LEU A 156 15.60 -6.49 -30.96
CA LEU A 156 14.36 -5.92 -31.48
C LEU A 156 14.60 -5.08 -32.75
N THR A 157 15.78 -4.48 -32.89
CA THR A 157 16.15 -3.68 -34.08
C THR A 157 16.31 -4.53 -35.35
N GLU A 158 16.64 -5.81 -35.22
CA GLU A 158 16.77 -6.76 -36.34
C GLU A 158 15.42 -7.05 -37.05
N LEU A 159 14.28 -6.76 -36.42
CA LEU A 159 12.97 -6.80 -37.08
C LEU A 159 12.83 -5.73 -38.18
N GLY A 160 13.67 -4.70 -38.14
CA GLY A 160 13.69 -3.55 -39.01
C GLY A 160 13.17 -2.30 -38.31
N VAL A 161 13.94 -1.22 -38.35
CA VAL A 161 13.60 0.08 -37.73
C VAL A 161 12.25 0.61 -38.22
N SER A 162 11.93 0.41 -39.50
CA SER A 162 10.62 0.78 -40.08
C SER A 162 9.46 0.00 -39.45
N THR A 163 9.64 -1.31 -39.24
CA THR A 163 8.65 -2.17 -38.56
C THR A 163 8.41 -1.72 -37.13
N VAL A 164 9.49 -1.48 -36.36
CA VAL A 164 9.39 -1.03 -34.97
C VAL A 164 8.74 0.36 -34.90
N ARG A 165 9.12 1.27 -35.79
CA ARG A 165 8.50 2.61 -35.90
C ARG A 165 7.00 2.51 -36.19
N PHE A 166 6.61 1.69 -37.16
CA PHE A 166 5.21 1.47 -37.50
C PHE A 166 4.42 0.86 -36.33
N ALA A 167 5.03 -0.05 -35.56
CA ALA A 167 4.42 -0.61 -34.35
C ALA A 167 4.21 0.48 -33.27
N LEU A 168 5.21 1.35 -33.05
CA LEU A 168 5.12 2.48 -32.12
C LEU A 168 3.99 3.46 -32.52
N ASP A 169 3.85 3.77 -33.82
CA ASP A 169 2.80 4.68 -34.31
C ASP A 169 1.38 4.16 -34.01
N GLY A 170 1.21 2.85 -33.90
CA GLY A 170 -0.06 2.22 -33.52
C GLY A 170 -0.38 2.24 -32.03
N MET A 171 0.51 2.78 -31.18
CA MET A 171 0.40 2.69 -29.73
C MET A 171 0.52 4.10 -29.08
N PRO A 172 -0.59 4.69 -28.58
CA PRO A 172 -0.60 6.05 -28.01
C PRO A 172 0.38 6.27 -26.86
N PHE A 173 0.83 5.21 -26.19
CA PHE A 173 1.82 5.29 -25.13
C PHE A 173 3.19 5.80 -25.62
N PHE A 174 3.55 5.53 -26.87
CA PHE A 174 4.87 5.80 -27.43
C PHE A 174 4.92 7.04 -28.35
N THR A 175 4.04 8.02 -28.12
CA THR A 175 4.20 9.33 -28.77
C THR A 175 5.48 10.00 -28.29
N PHE A 176 6.09 10.85 -29.13
CA PHE A 176 7.36 11.48 -28.76
C PHE A 176 7.23 12.37 -27.53
N GLU A 177 6.13 13.11 -27.41
CA GLU A 177 5.81 13.91 -26.23
C GLU A 177 5.82 13.08 -24.94
N ARG A 178 5.12 11.93 -24.93
CA ARG A 178 5.14 11.01 -23.78
C ARG A 178 6.50 10.39 -23.53
N LEU A 179 7.24 10.06 -24.60
CA LEU A 179 8.59 9.55 -24.46
C LEU A 179 9.54 10.58 -23.85
N GLN A 180 9.39 11.88 -24.17
CA GLN A 180 10.16 12.95 -23.52
C GLN A 180 9.76 13.13 -22.04
N GLU A 181 8.50 12.93 -21.68
CA GLU A 181 8.08 12.94 -20.26
C GLU A 181 8.64 11.77 -19.45
N LEU A 182 8.94 10.64 -20.11
CA LEU A 182 9.52 9.45 -19.50
C LEU A 182 11.05 9.47 -19.50
N PHE A 183 11.65 10.02 -20.54
CA PHE A 183 13.10 10.09 -20.76
C PHE A 183 13.48 11.53 -21.16
N PRO A 184 13.73 12.44 -20.21
CA PRO A 184 13.96 13.85 -20.50
C PRO A 184 15.12 14.12 -21.46
N SER A 185 16.16 13.27 -21.43
CA SER A 185 17.33 13.37 -22.31
C SER A 185 17.11 12.80 -23.72
N LEU A 186 15.97 12.15 -23.99
CA LEU A 186 15.68 11.54 -25.28
C LEU A 186 15.47 12.61 -26.37
N ARG A 187 16.31 12.54 -27.41
CA ARG A 187 16.34 13.56 -28.47
C ARG A 187 15.40 13.28 -29.63
N SER A 188 15.07 12.02 -29.86
CA SER A 188 14.20 11.63 -30.99
C SER A 188 13.63 10.22 -30.84
N ARG A 189 12.55 9.94 -31.58
CA ARG A 189 12.01 8.58 -31.72
C ARG A 189 13.00 7.62 -32.40
N SER A 190 13.87 8.12 -33.28
CA SER A 190 14.91 7.30 -33.90
C SER A 190 15.89 6.79 -32.84
N GLN A 191 16.33 7.69 -31.95
CA GLN A 191 17.20 7.33 -30.83
C GLN A 191 16.51 6.28 -29.95
N PHE A 192 15.24 6.48 -29.58
CA PHE A 192 14.51 5.51 -28.75
C PHE A 192 14.48 4.10 -29.36
N ILE A 193 14.44 3.97 -30.68
CA ILE A 193 14.41 2.69 -31.38
C ILE A 193 15.80 2.04 -31.46
N THR A 194 16.83 2.83 -31.78
CA THR A 194 18.14 2.29 -32.19
C THR A 194 19.18 2.26 -31.09
N ASP A 195 19.08 3.15 -30.10
CA ASP A 195 20.12 3.29 -29.07
C ASP A 195 20.07 2.13 -28.07
N ILE A 196 21.24 1.67 -27.63
CA ILE A 196 21.37 0.52 -26.73
C ILE A 196 20.75 0.80 -25.36
N ASP A 197 20.71 2.07 -24.96
CA ASP A 197 20.11 2.53 -23.73
C ASP A 197 18.57 2.44 -23.75
N PHE A 198 17.95 2.28 -24.93
CA PHE A 198 16.50 2.15 -25.10
C PHE A 198 16.11 0.81 -25.73
N LEU A 199 15.27 0.82 -26.78
CA LEU A 199 14.80 -0.38 -27.47
C LEU A 199 15.93 -1.13 -28.21
N GLY A 200 17.04 -0.46 -28.50
CA GLY A 200 18.21 -1.10 -29.13
C GLY A 200 18.83 -2.20 -28.26
N GLY A 201 18.71 -2.07 -26.94
CA GLY A 201 19.15 -3.08 -25.96
C GLY A 201 18.15 -4.18 -25.68
N VAL A 202 16.94 -4.14 -26.25
CA VAL A 202 15.93 -5.18 -26.05
C VAL A 202 16.22 -6.37 -26.96
N THR A 203 16.27 -7.56 -26.37
CA THR A 203 16.42 -8.83 -27.10
C THR A 203 15.15 -9.66 -26.96
N ILE A 204 14.85 -10.45 -27.99
CA ILE A 204 13.65 -11.27 -28.05
C ILE A 204 14.03 -12.68 -28.48
N THR A 205 13.60 -13.65 -27.70
CA THR A 205 13.72 -15.07 -28.00
C THR A 205 12.44 -15.56 -28.66
N LEU A 206 12.58 -16.13 -29.85
CA LEU A 206 11.51 -16.71 -30.67
C LEU A 206 11.69 -18.22 -30.75
N ARG A 207 10.59 -18.99 -30.68
CA ARG A 207 10.62 -20.44 -30.92
C ARG A 207 9.79 -20.82 -32.14
N GLY A 208 10.30 -21.76 -32.94
CA GLY A 208 9.62 -22.17 -34.17
C GLY A 208 10.49 -23.05 -35.06
N ARG A 209 9.96 -23.39 -36.25
CA ARG A 209 10.74 -24.13 -37.26
C ARG A 209 11.87 -23.24 -37.77
N GLU A 210 13.08 -23.80 -37.90
CA GLU A 210 14.29 -23.05 -38.29
C GLU A 210 14.07 -22.20 -39.55
N ARG A 211 13.50 -22.78 -40.60
CA ARG A 211 13.20 -22.07 -41.87
C ARG A 211 12.31 -20.82 -41.69
N HIS A 212 11.39 -20.85 -40.74
CA HIS A 212 10.49 -19.72 -40.45
C HIS A 212 11.23 -18.65 -39.65
N LEU A 213 12.01 -19.06 -38.65
CA LEU A 213 12.83 -18.14 -37.85
C LEU A 213 13.92 -17.46 -38.68
N MET A 214 14.43 -18.10 -39.75
CA MET A 214 15.40 -17.49 -40.67
C MET A 214 14.76 -16.44 -41.59
N SER A 215 13.46 -16.55 -41.89
CA SER A 215 12.76 -15.66 -42.82
C SER A 215 11.36 -15.28 -42.31
N LEU A 216 11.32 -14.45 -41.26
CA LEU A 216 10.08 -13.92 -40.70
C LEU A 216 9.34 -13.04 -41.72
N SER A 217 8.03 -13.27 -41.85
CA SER A 217 7.18 -12.44 -42.70
C SER A 217 7.01 -11.02 -42.13
N PRO A 218 6.60 -10.02 -42.93
CA PRO A 218 6.31 -8.68 -42.41
C PRO A 218 5.25 -8.68 -41.30
N ALA A 219 4.27 -9.58 -41.38
CA ALA A 219 3.24 -9.73 -40.35
C ALA A 219 3.83 -10.29 -39.05
N ASP A 220 4.68 -11.31 -39.13
CA ASP A 220 5.36 -11.89 -37.95
C ASP A 220 6.24 -10.83 -37.28
N ARG A 221 7.03 -10.10 -38.06
CA ARG A 221 7.91 -9.04 -37.54
C ARG A 221 7.11 -7.96 -36.82
N LEU A 222 5.97 -7.56 -37.38
CA LEU A 222 5.10 -6.56 -36.76
C LEU A 222 4.46 -7.08 -35.46
N ASP A 223 4.03 -8.34 -35.43
CA ASP A 223 3.43 -8.93 -34.25
C ASP A 223 4.43 -9.08 -33.09
N VAL A 224 5.64 -9.57 -33.39
CA VAL A 224 6.75 -9.63 -32.43
C VAL A 224 7.10 -8.23 -31.90
N ALA A 225 7.17 -7.22 -32.78
CA ALA A 225 7.43 -5.84 -32.35
C ALA A 225 6.33 -5.33 -31.40
N ARG A 226 5.05 -5.56 -31.72
CA ARG A 226 3.93 -5.16 -30.85
C ARG A 226 3.94 -5.90 -29.52
N PHE A 227 4.28 -7.18 -29.51
CA PHE A 227 4.43 -7.94 -28.27
C PHE A 227 5.49 -7.29 -27.36
N ALA A 228 6.69 -7.03 -27.90
CA ALA A 228 7.76 -6.42 -27.13
C ALA A 228 7.38 -5.04 -26.60
N LEU A 229 6.78 -4.20 -27.45
CA LEU A 229 6.33 -2.87 -27.05
C LEU A 229 5.25 -2.92 -25.96
N ARG A 230 4.31 -3.87 -26.00
CA ARG A 230 3.32 -4.05 -24.92
C ARG A 230 3.97 -4.48 -23.61
N LYS A 231 5.00 -5.32 -23.67
CA LYS A 231 5.77 -5.71 -22.48
C LYS A 231 6.52 -4.50 -21.90
N VAL A 232 7.24 -3.76 -22.74
CA VAL A 232 7.91 -2.51 -22.35
C VAL A 232 6.93 -1.50 -21.74
N GLU A 233 5.79 -1.25 -22.39
CA GLU A 233 4.74 -0.37 -21.86
C GLU A 233 4.22 -0.86 -20.50
N GLY A 234 3.93 -2.15 -20.38
CA GLY A 234 3.46 -2.76 -19.13
C GLY A 234 4.46 -2.60 -18.00
N THR A 235 5.74 -2.88 -18.26
CA THR A 235 6.82 -2.72 -17.29
C THR A 235 6.98 -1.25 -16.91
N ILE A 236 7.12 -0.33 -17.87
CA ILE A 236 7.24 1.11 -17.56
C ILE A 236 6.04 1.58 -16.74
N LYS A 237 4.81 1.17 -17.07
CA LYS A 237 3.62 1.55 -16.30
C LYS A 237 3.61 0.97 -14.88
N ALA A 238 4.11 -0.25 -14.69
CA ALA A 238 4.24 -0.86 -13.37
C ALA A 238 5.33 -0.17 -12.53
N THR A 239 6.44 0.21 -13.18
CA THR A 239 7.58 0.91 -12.55
C THR A 239 7.36 2.42 -12.45
N LYS A 240 6.34 2.98 -13.11
CA LYS A 240 6.00 4.41 -13.05
C LYS A 240 5.39 4.73 -11.70
N VAL A 241 6.26 4.82 -10.71
CA VAL A 241 5.92 5.33 -9.42
C VAL A 241 6.08 6.85 -9.47
N ASP A 242 4.96 7.56 -9.49
CA ASP A 242 4.94 9.03 -9.54
C ASP A 242 5.44 9.67 -8.22
N PHE A 243 5.52 8.90 -7.13
CA PHE A 243 5.83 9.37 -5.79
C PHE A 243 6.77 8.42 -5.05
N ARG A 244 7.55 8.90 -4.10
CA ARG A 244 8.34 8.06 -3.19
C ARG A 244 8.28 8.59 -1.77
N GLY A 245 8.43 7.72 -0.79
CA GLY A 245 8.67 8.10 0.59
C GLY A 245 10.12 8.60 0.75
N THR A 246 10.33 9.65 1.55
CA THR A 246 11.67 10.08 1.95
C THR A 246 12.29 9.07 2.91
N ARG A 247 13.62 8.91 2.87
CA ARG A 247 14.37 8.21 3.94
C ARG A 247 14.56 9.09 5.17
N GLU A 248 14.53 10.40 4.96
CA GLU A 248 14.54 11.41 6.01
C GLU A 248 13.17 11.49 6.71
N PHE A 249 13.17 11.27 8.03
CA PHE A 249 12.01 11.36 8.91
C PHE A 249 12.02 12.70 9.63
N GLU A 250 10.85 13.34 9.70
CA GLU A 250 10.62 14.62 10.36
C GLU A 250 9.86 14.45 11.68
N PRO A 251 10.19 15.26 12.70
CA PRO A 251 9.53 15.19 13.99
C PRO A 251 8.22 15.99 14.00
N TYR A 252 7.17 15.39 14.58
CA TYR A 252 5.90 16.04 14.91
C TYR A 252 5.62 15.88 16.40
N MET A 253 5.12 16.94 17.04
CA MET A 253 4.88 16.91 18.49
C MET A 253 3.74 15.95 18.86
N ILE A 254 3.96 15.07 19.83
CA ILE A 254 2.95 14.07 20.26
C ILE A 254 1.64 14.75 20.68
N ARG A 255 1.71 15.83 21.48
CA ARG A 255 0.51 16.59 21.89
C ARG A 255 -0.30 17.21 20.73
N GLU A 256 0.32 17.40 19.56
CA GLU A 256 -0.31 18.01 18.39
C GLU A 256 -0.92 16.96 17.46
N THR A 257 -0.35 15.75 17.44
CA THR A 257 -0.84 14.63 16.61
C THR A 257 -1.81 13.71 17.34
N LEU A 258 -1.58 13.46 18.64
CA LEU A 258 -2.35 12.52 19.44
C LEU A 258 -3.51 13.22 20.16
N THR A 259 -4.72 12.98 19.67
CA THR A 259 -5.96 13.54 20.23
C THR A 259 -6.95 12.44 20.59
N ASP A 260 -7.99 12.81 21.34
CA ASP A 260 -9.17 11.95 21.47
C ASP A 260 -9.78 11.69 20.09
N ARG A 261 -10.32 10.49 19.86
CA ARG A 261 -10.86 10.06 18.57
C ARG A 261 -12.25 9.49 18.71
N THR A 262 -13.16 9.89 17.81
CA THR A 262 -14.50 9.30 17.69
C THR A 262 -14.48 8.22 16.63
N LEU A 263 -14.55 6.96 17.04
CA LEU A 263 -14.60 5.81 16.14
C LEU A 263 -16.05 5.42 15.83
N LYS A 264 -16.29 4.99 14.59
CA LYS A 264 -17.54 4.34 14.19
C LYS A 264 -17.28 2.84 14.05
N ILE A 265 -17.76 2.06 15.02
CA ILE A 265 -17.41 0.64 15.16
C ILE A 265 -18.65 -0.23 14.97
N GLY A 266 -18.51 -1.30 14.18
CA GLY A 266 -19.52 -2.35 14.06
C GLY A 266 -19.68 -3.11 15.39
N VAL A 267 -20.91 -3.22 15.90
CA VAL A 267 -21.30 -3.83 17.18
C VAL A 267 -21.11 -5.35 17.17
N GLN A 268 -21.00 -5.98 15.99
CA GLN A 268 -20.82 -7.43 15.87
C GLN A 268 -19.35 -7.84 15.83
N GLY A 269 -19.05 -8.97 16.48
CA GLY A 269 -17.71 -9.55 16.50
C GLY A 269 -16.75 -8.82 17.44
N GLU A 270 -15.51 -9.29 17.44
CA GLU A 270 -14.49 -8.85 18.40
C GLU A 270 -14.12 -7.37 18.27
N GLN A 271 -14.18 -6.83 17.04
CA GLN A 271 -13.94 -5.41 16.75
C GLN A 271 -14.90 -4.48 17.48
N GLY A 272 -16.16 -4.91 17.67
CA GLY A 272 -17.21 -4.12 18.33
C GLY A 272 -17.12 -4.04 19.84
N ARG A 273 -16.33 -4.93 20.43
CA ARG A 273 -16.19 -5.08 21.87
C ARG A 273 -15.05 -4.22 22.39
N PRO A 274 -15.27 -3.43 23.45
CA PRO A 274 -14.16 -2.83 24.19
C PRO A 274 -13.22 -3.92 24.73
N TRP A 275 -12.04 -3.54 25.19
CA TRP A 275 -11.09 -4.46 25.82
C TRP A 275 -11.72 -5.14 27.04
N SER A 276 -12.43 -4.36 27.84
CA SER A 276 -13.14 -4.82 29.04
C SER A 276 -14.18 -5.93 28.78
N GLU A 277 -14.65 -6.08 27.53
CA GLU A 277 -15.60 -7.12 27.10
C GLU A 277 -14.99 -8.08 26.06
N SER A 278 -13.67 -8.08 25.91
CA SER A 278 -12.94 -8.90 24.93
C SER A 278 -13.10 -10.40 25.20
N GLU A 279 -13.33 -11.19 24.15
CA GLU A 279 -13.31 -12.66 24.23
C GLU A 279 -11.91 -13.26 24.01
N VAL A 280 -10.90 -12.44 23.74
CA VAL A 280 -9.51 -12.89 23.69
C VAL A 280 -9.13 -13.47 25.06
N PRO A 281 -8.62 -14.72 25.13
CA PRO A 281 -8.27 -15.35 26.40
C PRO A 281 -7.34 -14.46 27.23
N GLY A 282 -7.61 -14.34 28.54
CA GLY A 282 -6.77 -13.58 29.49
C GLY A 282 -6.89 -12.06 29.42
N ALA A 283 -7.70 -11.50 28.52
CA ALA A 283 -7.98 -10.06 28.49
C ALA A 283 -8.70 -9.58 29.76
N ASP A 284 -9.55 -10.44 30.33
CA ASP A 284 -10.28 -10.22 31.58
C ASP A 284 -9.39 -10.08 32.82
N ALA A 285 -8.15 -10.58 32.74
CA ALA A 285 -7.16 -10.44 33.81
C ALA A 285 -6.34 -9.13 33.74
N ILE A 286 -6.56 -8.30 32.72
CA ILE A 286 -5.79 -7.09 32.45
C ILE A 286 -6.72 -5.87 32.52
N ASP A 287 -6.52 -5.04 33.55
CA ASP A 287 -7.16 -3.75 33.65
C ASP A 287 -6.34 -2.69 32.90
N LEU A 288 -6.67 -2.47 31.61
CA LEU A 288 -5.99 -1.46 30.80
C LEU A 288 -6.10 -0.05 31.38
N HIS A 289 -7.14 0.27 32.15
CA HIS A 289 -7.27 1.61 32.72
C HIS A 289 -6.16 1.88 33.75
N ALA A 290 -5.74 0.85 34.50
CA ALA A 290 -4.68 0.92 35.50
C ALA A 290 -3.26 0.89 34.91
N GLU A 291 -3.10 0.44 33.66
CA GLU A 291 -1.79 0.33 33.01
C GLU A 291 -1.36 1.68 32.41
N ASP A 292 -0.21 2.20 32.84
CA ASP A 292 0.35 3.51 32.44
C ASP A 292 0.93 3.52 31.01
N TRP A 293 1.42 2.36 30.55
CA TRP A 293 1.99 2.21 29.22
C TRP A 293 0.94 2.16 28.10
N HIS A 294 -0.33 1.88 28.40
CA HIS A 294 -1.41 1.94 27.40
C HIS A 294 -2.02 3.34 27.38
N VAL A 295 -1.91 4.04 26.25
CA VAL A 295 -2.16 5.50 26.21
C VAL A 295 -3.63 5.88 26.23
N PHE A 296 -4.50 5.07 25.61
CA PHE A 296 -5.95 5.31 25.62
C PHE A 296 -6.62 4.67 26.84
N ASP A 297 -7.77 5.21 27.23
CA ASP A 297 -8.60 4.72 28.33
C ASP A 297 -9.27 3.37 28.05
N GLU A 298 -9.49 3.06 26.77
CA GLU A 298 -10.11 1.83 26.29
C GLU A 298 -9.46 1.40 24.96
N SER A 299 -9.71 0.16 24.51
CA SER A 299 -9.24 -0.33 23.23
C SER A 299 -10.33 -1.09 22.47
N TYR A 300 -10.43 -0.82 21.17
CA TYR A 300 -11.28 -1.54 20.23
C TYR A 300 -10.41 -1.98 19.06
N GLY A 301 -10.74 -3.14 18.48
CA GLY A 301 -9.95 -3.71 17.39
C GLY A 301 -10.20 -5.19 17.21
N THR A 302 -9.59 -5.73 16.17
CA THR A 302 -9.52 -7.15 15.85
C THR A 302 -8.95 -7.97 17.00
N ASP A 303 -9.17 -9.28 16.90
CA ASP A 303 -8.54 -10.27 17.78
C ASP A 303 -7.00 -10.14 17.76
N GLN A 304 -6.39 -9.92 16.60
CA GLN A 304 -4.93 -9.80 16.48
C GLN A 304 -4.38 -8.55 17.16
N GLU A 305 -5.06 -7.41 17.05
CA GLU A 305 -4.69 -6.18 17.76
C GLU A 305 -4.81 -6.35 19.28
N LYS A 306 -5.84 -7.04 19.75
CA LYS A 306 -6.00 -7.36 21.17
C LYS A 306 -4.95 -8.35 21.67
N HIS A 307 -4.58 -9.33 20.84
CA HIS A 307 -3.47 -10.22 21.14
C HIS A 307 -2.14 -9.47 21.25
N LEU A 308 -1.89 -8.45 20.42
CA LEU A 308 -0.69 -7.60 20.55
C LEU A 308 -0.67 -6.87 21.89
N ILE A 309 -1.79 -6.28 22.30
CA ILE A 309 -1.88 -5.58 23.61
C ILE A 309 -1.56 -6.56 24.75
N ARG A 310 -2.12 -7.77 24.70
CA ARG A 310 -1.79 -8.84 25.66
C ARG A 310 -0.31 -9.21 25.61
N PHE A 311 0.27 -9.34 24.43
CA PHE A 311 1.70 -9.63 24.27
C PHE A 311 2.56 -8.57 24.95
N ILE A 312 2.27 -7.29 24.74
CA ILE A 312 2.99 -6.19 25.40
C ILE A 312 2.81 -6.24 26.92
N HIS A 313 1.59 -6.52 27.39
CA HIS A 313 1.34 -6.72 28.82
C HIS A 313 2.18 -7.87 29.41
N ASP A 314 2.26 -9.01 28.73
CA ASP A 314 3.03 -10.18 29.19
C ASP A 314 4.56 -9.88 29.24
N HIS A 315 5.03 -8.91 28.46
CA HIS A 315 6.44 -8.46 28.44
C HIS A 315 6.68 -7.17 29.23
N LYS A 316 5.67 -6.58 29.89
CA LYS A 316 5.77 -5.26 30.54
C LYS A 316 6.87 -5.19 31.59
N ASP A 317 7.09 -6.27 32.34
CA ASP A 317 8.12 -6.31 33.39
C ASP A 317 9.53 -6.38 32.80
N LEU A 318 9.70 -6.94 31.60
CA LEU A 318 10.98 -6.90 30.87
C LEU A 318 11.22 -5.50 30.31
N LEU A 319 10.20 -4.88 29.72
CA LEU A 319 10.26 -3.52 29.21
C LEU A 319 10.60 -2.52 30.34
N ARG A 320 9.96 -2.62 31.50
CA ARG A 320 10.25 -1.76 32.68
C ARG A 320 11.62 -1.99 33.29
N LYS A 321 12.24 -3.16 33.08
CA LYS A 321 13.62 -3.41 33.51
C LYS A 321 14.62 -2.74 32.60
N ARG A 322 14.32 -2.65 31.30
CA ARG A 322 15.21 -2.11 30.27
C ARG A 322 15.02 -0.61 30.06
N PHE A 323 13.78 -0.12 30.07
CA PHE A 323 13.41 1.25 29.71
C PHE A 323 12.80 1.98 30.91
N GLU A 324 13.09 3.28 31.02
CA GLU A 324 12.54 4.16 32.07
C GLU A 324 11.02 4.32 31.88
N GLU A 325 10.59 4.49 30.63
CA GLU A 325 9.20 4.63 30.24
C GLU A 325 8.96 3.88 28.93
N PHE A 326 7.76 3.32 28.75
CA PHE A 326 7.31 2.86 27.45
C PHE A 326 5.82 3.12 27.26
N TYR A 327 5.42 3.36 26.01
CA TYR A 327 4.05 3.70 25.66
C TYR A 327 3.62 2.99 24.39
N LEU A 328 2.54 2.21 24.46
CA LEU A 328 1.86 1.66 23.31
C LEU A 328 0.73 2.62 22.90
N VAL A 329 0.90 3.24 21.74
CA VAL A 329 -0.07 4.16 21.14
C VAL A 329 -0.74 3.44 19.97
N ARG A 330 -2.07 3.39 20.00
CA ARG A 330 -2.85 3.01 18.81
C ARG A 330 -2.84 4.18 17.84
N ASN A 331 -2.43 3.95 16.59
CA ASN A 331 -2.22 5.05 15.65
C ASN A 331 -3.54 5.76 15.32
N GLU A 332 -4.58 5.02 14.89
CA GLU A 332 -5.90 5.60 14.54
C GLU A 332 -5.79 6.89 13.71
N LYS A 333 -4.99 6.84 12.63
CA LYS A 333 -4.69 7.98 11.75
C LYS A 333 -4.00 9.16 12.43
N MET A 334 -3.32 8.94 13.55
CA MET A 334 -2.42 9.93 14.14
C MET A 334 -1.30 10.27 13.16
N VAL A 335 -0.76 9.27 12.46
CA VAL A 335 0.25 9.46 11.42
C VAL A 335 0.10 8.48 10.24
N THR A 336 0.61 8.91 9.10
CA THR A 336 0.76 8.12 7.88
C THR A 336 2.23 8.16 7.46
N ILE A 337 2.79 7.02 7.06
CA ILE A 337 4.14 6.88 6.50
C ILE A 337 4.05 6.39 5.05
N TYR A 338 5.09 6.62 4.26
CA TYR A 338 5.08 6.36 2.81
C TYR A 338 6.23 5.46 2.40
N SER A 339 5.95 4.40 1.64
CA SER A 339 7.01 3.45 1.22
C SER A 339 8.12 4.14 0.41
N PHE A 340 9.37 3.77 0.65
CA PHE A 340 10.53 4.42 0.01
C PHE A 340 10.57 4.20 -1.51
N ASP A 341 10.11 3.06 -1.98
CA ASP A 341 10.12 2.66 -3.40
C ASP A 341 8.96 3.29 -4.18
N SER A 342 7.78 3.27 -3.58
CA SER A 342 6.52 3.45 -4.29
C SER A 342 5.69 4.64 -3.79
N GLY A 343 6.08 5.26 -2.66
CA GLY A 343 5.35 6.33 -2.03
C GLY A 343 3.93 5.94 -1.62
N ARG A 344 3.67 4.65 -1.40
CA ARG A 344 2.37 4.12 -0.99
C ARG A 344 2.12 4.49 0.46
N ALA A 345 0.96 5.09 0.72
CA ALA A 345 0.53 5.41 2.08
C ALA A 345 0.33 4.15 2.92
N PHE A 346 0.88 4.16 4.12
CA PHE A 346 0.75 3.12 5.13
C PHE A 346 0.47 3.77 6.48
N GLU A 347 -0.58 3.32 7.15
CA GLU A 347 -0.94 3.70 8.51
C GLU A 347 -0.74 2.45 9.39
N PRO A 348 0.40 2.30 10.09
CA PRO A 348 0.60 1.19 11.01
C PRO A 348 -0.45 1.21 12.12
N ASP A 349 -0.94 0.05 12.55
CA ASP A 349 -1.98 -0.03 13.58
C ASP A 349 -1.52 0.52 14.95
N PHE A 350 -0.26 0.26 15.32
CA PHE A 350 0.34 0.69 16.60
C PHE A 350 1.73 1.29 16.44
N ILE A 351 2.06 2.18 17.38
CA ILE A 351 3.38 2.75 17.57
C ILE A 351 3.79 2.53 19.02
N LEU A 352 4.89 1.82 19.23
CA LEU A 352 5.48 1.59 20.54
C LEU A 352 6.67 2.55 20.71
N PHE A 353 6.63 3.35 21.77
CA PHE A 353 7.72 4.21 22.18
C PHE A 353 8.44 3.59 23.37
N LEU A 354 9.76 3.42 23.27
CA LEU A 354 10.63 2.93 24.33
C LEU A 354 11.61 4.04 24.68
N ARG A 355 11.61 4.51 25.93
CA ARG A 355 12.47 5.61 26.38
C ARG A 355 13.47 5.12 27.40
N GLU A 356 14.73 5.42 27.14
CA GLU A 356 15.82 5.22 28.07
C GLU A 356 16.53 6.54 28.35
N ARG A 357 16.91 6.74 29.59
CA ARG A 357 17.79 7.83 29.98
C ARG A 357 19.21 7.30 30.14
N GLY A 358 20.08 7.70 29.23
CA GLY A 358 21.52 7.56 29.39
C GLY A 358 22.10 8.70 30.23
N ASP A 359 23.42 8.68 30.39
CA ASP A 359 24.15 9.67 31.19
C ASP A 359 24.06 11.09 30.59
N ASP A 360 24.10 11.21 29.25
CA ASP A 360 24.18 12.48 28.53
C ASP A 360 22.93 12.81 27.68
N ALA A 361 22.10 11.81 27.37
CA ALA A 361 20.95 11.96 26.48
C ALA A 361 19.79 11.01 26.82
N ILE A 362 18.58 11.40 26.42
CA ILE A 362 17.41 10.50 26.43
C ILE A 362 17.28 9.88 25.05
N THR A 363 17.36 8.57 24.98
CA THR A 363 17.14 7.80 23.75
C THR A 363 15.68 7.38 23.67
N THR A 364 15.02 7.69 22.56
CA THR A 364 13.65 7.25 22.28
C THR A 364 13.65 6.34 21.04
N ILE A 365 13.25 5.09 21.22
CA ILE A 365 13.04 4.14 20.13
C ILE A 365 11.56 4.16 19.76
N GLN A 366 11.26 4.59 18.53
CA GLN A 366 9.94 4.52 17.94
C GLN A 366 9.81 3.26 17.09
N VAL A 367 8.81 2.44 17.36
CA VAL A 367 8.61 1.15 16.72
C VAL A 367 7.22 1.09 16.09
N PHE A 368 7.16 0.98 14.77
CA PHE A 368 5.92 0.74 14.04
C PHE A 368 5.55 -0.75 14.09
N ILE A 369 4.29 -1.05 14.42
CA ILE A 369 3.79 -2.41 14.63
C ILE A 369 2.46 -2.60 13.90
N GLU A 370 2.34 -3.71 13.17
CA GLU A 370 1.15 -4.08 12.40
C GLU A 370 0.72 -5.53 12.75
N PRO A 371 -0.36 -5.71 13.52
CA PRO A 371 -1.01 -7.01 13.72
C PRO A 371 -1.76 -7.50 12.47
N LYS A 372 -1.58 -8.77 12.09
CA LYS A 372 -2.23 -9.36 10.91
C LYS A 372 -2.71 -10.79 11.09
N GLY A 373 -3.91 -11.08 10.58
CA GLY A 373 -4.47 -12.43 10.47
C GLY A 373 -3.97 -13.17 9.22
N ARG A 374 -3.92 -14.52 9.27
CA ARG A 374 -3.31 -15.38 8.22
C ARG A 374 -3.86 -15.18 6.78
N LYS A 375 -5.12 -14.73 6.63
CA LYS A 375 -5.78 -14.64 5.30
C LYS A 375 -5.39 -13.41 4.48
N LEU A 376 -4.71 -12.42 5.07
CA LEU A 376 -4.46 -11.10 4.45
C LEU A 376 -3.00 -10.90 4.00
N MET A 377 -2.12 -11.89 4.19
CA MET A 377 -0.67 -11.72 4.02
C MET A 377 -0.18 -11.48 2.57
N PRO A 378 -0.69 -12.15 1.50
CA PRO A 378 -0.05 -12.04 0.18
C PRO A 378 -0.09 -10.65 -0.46
N ASP A 379 -1.19 -9.90 -0.30
CA ASP A 379 -1.36 -8.57 -0.91
C ASP A 379 -0.72 -7.45 -0.07
N GLU A 380 -0.36 -7.74 1.18
CA GLU A 380 0.20 -6.78 2.14
C GLU A 380 1.70 -6.95 2.38
N GLN A 381 2.39 -7.87 1.70
CA GLN A 381 3.82 -8.15 1.89
C GLN A 381 4.70 -6.88 1.80
N TRP A 382 4.37 -5.98 0.87
CA TRP A 382 5.07 -4.71 0.71
C TRP A 382 5.13 -3.85 1.99
N LYS A 383 4.14 -3.97 2.91
CA LYS A 383 4.16 -3.25 4.19
C LYS A 383 5.18 -3.86 5.15
N GLU A 384 5.29 -5.18 5.18
CA GLU A 384 6.28 -5.87 6.01
C GLU A 384 7.70 -5.59 5.50
N ASP A 385 7.89 -5.63 4.18
CA ASP A 385 9.16 -5.25 3.54
C ASP A 385 9.51 -3.79 3.85
N PHE A 386 8.52 -2.89 3.82
CA PHE A 386 8.71 -1.48 4.17
C PHE A 386 9.05 -1.29 5.66
N LEU A 387 8.39 -1.99 6.58
CA LEU A 387 8.70 -1.96 8.01
C LEU A 387 10.17 -2.38 8.28
N ALA A 388 10.65 -3.40 7.57
CA ALA A 388 12.05 -3.82 7.65
C ALA A 388 13.01 -2.73 7.13
N GLN A 389 12.73 -2.15 5.96
CA GLN A 389 13.54 -1.07 5.36
C GLN A 389 13.67 0.15 6.28
N ILE A 390 12.61 0.54 6.99
CA ILE A 390 12.66 1.68 7.92
C ILE A 390 13.75 1.49 8.96
N GLY A 391 13.93 0.28 9.49
CA GLY A 391 14.95 0.02 10.52
C GLY A 391 16.39 0.14 10.02
N GLU A 392 16.62 -0.05 8.72
CA GLU A 392 17.94 -0.07 8.09
C GLU A 392 18.31 1.26 7.43
N GLU A 393 17.33 1.97 6.87
CA GLU A 393 17.56 3.08 5.93
C GLU A 393 17.10 4.45 6.43
N PHE A 394 16.53 4.56 7.64
CA PHE A 394 16.02 5.84 8.14
C PHE A 394 17.15 6.86 8.39
N GLU A 395 16.83 8.12 8.14
CA GLU A 395 17.65 9.27 8.50
C GLU A 395 16.80 10.27 9.29
N LEU A 396 17.39 10.98 10.25
CA LEU A 396 16.68 12.01 11.01
C LEU A 396 16.89 13.38 10.37
N ALA A 397 15.80 14.08 10.03
CA ALA A 397 15.86 15.42 9.46
C ALA A 397 16.46 16.47 10.41
N THR A 398 16.39 16.19 11.71
CA THR A 398 16.78 17.11 12.77
C THR A 398 17.37 16.33 13.92
N LEU A 399 18.38 16.90 14.57
CA LEU A 399 18.98 16.35 15.77
C LEU A 399 18.71 17.30 16.93
N PHE A 400 18.17 16.78 18.02
CA PHE A 400 17.90 17.54 19.23
C PHE A 400 19.03 17.32 20.23
N ARG A 401 19.60 18.40 20.78
CA ARG A 401 20.68 18.27 21.77
C ARG A 401 20.17 17.51 23.00
N GLY A 402 20.87 16.44 23.39
CA GLY A 402 20.53 15.61 24.54
C GLY A 402 19.35 14.67 24.30
N GLN A 403 18.95 14.47 23.05
CA GLN A 403 17.94 13.48 22.67
C GLN A 403 18.37 12.72 21.43
N ASP A 404 18.35 11.39 21.55
CA ASP A 404 18.64 10.48 20.46
C ASP A 404 17.37 9.72 20.06
N TYR A 405 17.26 9.42 18.78
CA TYR A 405 16.08 8.76 18.22
C TYR A 405 16.47 7.59 17.34
N LEU A 406 15.78 6.47 17.52
CA LEU A 406 15.87 5.30 16.66
C LEU A 406 14.48 4.99 16.13
N ILE A 407 14.36 4.73 14.84
CA ILE A 407 13.09 4.34 14.21
C ILE A 407 13.23 2.90 13.73
N ARG A 408 12.22 2.07 14.03
CA ARG A 408 12.18 0.66 13.66
C ARG A 408 10.78 0.29 13.17
N GLY A 409 10.72 -0.70 12.29
CA GLY A 409 9.49 -1.47 12.04
C GLY A 409 9.72 -2.91 12.46
N LEU A 410 8.72 -3.53 13.07
CA LEU A 410 8.76 -4.97 13.35
C LEU A 410 8.10 -5.76 12.21
N PRO A 411 8.45 -7.05 12.03
CA PRO A 411 7.66 -7.96 11.21
C PRO A 411 6.19 -7.96 11.64
N PHE A 412 5.30 -8.53 10.83
CA PHE A 412 3.89 -8.60 11.21
C PHE A 412 3.68 -9.40 12.50
N TYR A 413 2.88 -8.84 13.40
CA TYR A 413 2.46 -9.55 14.60
C TYR A 413 1.31 -10.50 14.27
N ASN A 414 1.43 -11.77 14.67
CA ASN A 414 0.35 -12.74 14.55
C ASN A 414 0.42 -13.77 15.67
N SER A 415 -0.65 -13.87 16.47
CA SER A 415 -0.69 -14.72 17.66
C SER A 415 -0.69 -16.22 17.38
N SER A 416 -1.01 -16.61 16.14
CA SER A 416 -1.35 -17.99 15.76
C SER A 416 -0.49 -18.56 14.64
N SER A 417 0.51 -17.84 14.13
CA SER A 417 1.23 -18.23 12.89
C SER A 417 2.69 -18.61 13.10
N ALA A 418 3.29 -19.23 12.07
CA ALA A 418 4.72 -19.48 12.01
C ALA A 418 5.58 -18.21 11.92
N ALA A 419 4.99 -17.01 11.75
CA ALA A 419 5.68 -15.72 11.78
C ALA A 419 5.87 -15.18 13.21
N ALA A 420 5.17 -15.73 14.21
CA ALA A 420 5.34 -15.36 15.62
C ALA A 420 6.81 -15.36 16.11
N PRO A 421 7.67 -16.32 15.71
CA PRO A 421 9.08 -16.31 16.08
C PRO A 421 9.88 -15.14 15.49
N ALA A 422 9.54 -14.67 14.28
CA ALA A 422 10.24 -13.55 13.64
C ALA A 422 9.92 -12.23 14.34
N PHE A 423 8.64 -12.03 14.70
CA PHE A 423 8.22 -10.91 15.53
C PHE A 423 8.92 -10.94 16.90
N GLN A 424 8.83 -12.08 17.61
CA GLN A 424 9.47 -12.23 18.94
C GLN A 424 10.96 -11.93 18.88
N LYS A 425 11.68 -12.53 17.91
CA LYS A 425 13.12 -12.30 17.76
C LYS A 425 13.44 -10.81 17.54
N SER A 426 12.65 -10.12 16.74
CA SER A 426 12.87 -8.69 16.47
C SER A 426 12.50 -7.83 17.67
N PHE A 427 11.47 -8.21 18.42
CA PHE A 427 11.10 -7.58 19.69
C PHE A 427 12.18 -7.78 20.77
N ASP A 428 12.71 -8.99 20.91
CA ASP A 428 13.80 -9.30 21.85
C ASP A 428 15.06 -8.50 21.52
N ALA A 429 15.37 -8.29 20.23
CA ALA A 429 16.49 -7.46 19.81
C ALA A 429 16.35 -5.99 20.25
N LEU A 430 15.13 -5.48 20.46
CA LEU A 430 14.92 -4.15 21.04
C LEU A 430 15.34 -4.10 22.51
N LEU A 431 15.26 -5.22 23.24
CA LEU A 431 15.69 -5.32 24.64
C LEU A 431 17.21 -5.41 24.77
N ASP A 432 17.89 -5.90 23.72
CA ASP A 432 19.35 -6.05 23.68
C ASP A 432 20.09 -4.84 23.09
N THR A 433 19.36 -3.89 22.49
CA THR A 433 19.88 -2.59 22.05
C THR A 433 20.10 -1.70 23.27
#